data_AF-A0A428NYA1-F1
#
_entry.id   AF-A0A428NYA1-F1
#
_cell.length_a   1.000
_cell.length_b   1.000
_cell.length_c   1.000
_cell.angle_alpha   90.00
_cell.angle_beta   90.00
_cell.angle_gamma   90.00
#
_symmetry.space_group_name_H-M   'P 1'
#
loop_
_entity.id
_entity.type
_entity.pdbx_description
1 polymer ?
#
loop_
_entity_poly.entity_id
_entity_poly.type
_entity_poly.pdbx_seq_one_letter_code
_entity_poly.pdbx_strand_id
1 'polypeptide(L)'
;MAALHSFAAEAFTLLALGIVVIGFRTYARAKQEGIRNLKMDDYLMLLVIVPYTTEIVLAYTVGARFYGLANNAMTDEQRAALSPSSEEYKWRHVPSRRDQIRCS
;
A
#
# COMPACT_ATOMS: atom_id res chain seq x y z
N MET A 1 -15.42 4.44 -6.80
CA MET A 1 -15.06 3.08 -6.31
C MET A 1 -14.30 2.23 -7.33
N ALA A 2 -14.53 2.35 -8.65
CA ALA A 2 -13.84 1.52 -9.66
C ALA A 2 -12.29 1.54 -9.54
N ALA A 3 -11.68 2.72 -9.32
CA ALA A 3 -10.23 2.86 -9.18
C ALA A 3 -9.64 2.16 -7.95
N LEU A 4 -10.39 2.07 -6.84
CA LEU A 4 -9.96 1.33 -5.65
C LEU A 4 -9.98 -0.18 -5.90
N HIS A 5 -11.00 -0.67 -6.62
CA HIS A 5 -11.12 -2.08 -6.97
C HIS A 5 -10.00 -2.54 -7.90
N SER A 6 -9.62 -1.74 -8.91
CA SER A 6 -8.50 -2.08 -9.80
C SER A 6 -7.17 -2.09 -9.05
N PHE A 7 -6.90 -1.06 -8.24
CA PHE A 7 -5.70 -1.02 -7.39
C PHE A 7 -5.64 -2.21 -6.42
N ALA A 8 -6.75 -2.53 -5.76
CA ALA A 8 -6.83 -3.67 -4.87
C ALA A 8 -6.53 -4.98 -5.62
N ALA A 9 -7.15 -5.20 -6.78
CA ALA A 9 -6.92 -6.40 -7.57
C ALA A 9 -5.44 -6.54 -8.00
N GLU A 10 -4.81 -5.46 -8.46
CA GLU A 10 -3.38 -5.44 -8.80
C GLU A 10 -2.50 -5.71 -7.59
N ALA A 11 -2.76 -5.04 -6.46
CA ALA A 11 -1.99 -5.18 -5.24
C ALA A 11 -2.09 -6.59 -4.64
N PHE A 12 -3.31 -7.16 -4.57
CA PHE A 12 -3.52 -8.50 -4.04
C PHE A 12 -2.98 -9.59 -4.96
N THR A 13 -3.07 -9.43 -6.29
CA THR A 13 -2.49 -10.39 -7.23
C THR A 13 -0.96 -10.38 -7.16
N LEU A 14 -0.33 -9.21 -7.04
CA LEU A 14 1.12 -9.11 -6.82
C LEU A 14 1.56 -9.70 -5.49
N LEU A 15 0.81 -9.45 -4.40
CA LEU A 15 1.07 -10.06 -3.10
C LEU A 15 0.97 -11.60 -3.18
N ALA A 16 -0.08 -12.13 -3.81
CA ALA A 16 -0.27 -13.56 -3.99
C ALA A 16 0.88 -14.18 -4.81
N LEU A 17 1.28 -13.54 -5.90
CA LEU A 17 2.41 -13.97 -6.72
C LEU A 17 3.72 -13.97 -5.89
N GLY A 18 3.95 -12.91 -5.10
CA GLY A 18 5.11 -12.82 -4.21
C GLY A 18 5.16 -13.96 -3.20
N ILE A 19 4.04 -14.28 -2.56
CA ILE A 19 3.92 -15.41 -1.62
C ILE A 19 4.20 -16.74 -2.32
N VAL A 20 3.68 -16.95 -3.53
CA VAL A 20 3.94 -18.17 -4.33
C VAL A 20 5.42 -18.30 -4.66
N VAL A 21 6.08 -17.21 -5.08
CA VAL A 21 7.52 -17.21 -5.38
C VAL A 21 8.36 -17.52 -4.14
N ILE A 22 8.03 -16.91 -3.00
CA ILE A 22 8.68 -17.19 -1.71
C ILE A 22 8.48 -18.67 -1.34
N GLY A 23 7.25 -19.18 -1.43
CA GLY A 23 6.94 -20.57 -1.13
C GLY A 23 7.68 -21.56 -2.04
N PHE A 24 7.74 -21.28 -3.34
CA PHE A 24 8.49 -22.09 -4.30
C PHE A 24 9.99 -22.08 -3.96
N ARG A 25 10.56 -20.93 -3.61
CA ARG A 25 11.96 -20.81 -3.17
C ARG A 25 12.21 -21.63 -1.91
N THR A 26 11.38 -21.49 -0.88
CA THR A 26 11.53 -22.22 0.39
C THR A 26 11.38 -23.73 0.15
N TYR A 27 10.46 -24.15 -0.71
CA TYR A 27 10.29 -25.56 -1.08
C TYR A 27 11.50 -26.12 -1.84
N ALA A 28 12.00 -25.40 -2.85
CA ALA A 28 13.18 -25.80 -3.60
C ALA A 28 14.40 -25.97 -2.67
N ARG A 29 14.60 -25.04 -1.74
CA ARG A 29 15.66 -25.14 -0.73
C ARG A 29 15.45 -26.28 0.24
N ALA A 30 14.24 -26.47 0.75
CA ALA A 30 13.91 -27.59 1.63
C ALA A 30 14.17 -28.96 0.95
N LYS A 31 13.94 -29.04 -0.37
CA LYS A 31 14.23 -30.24 -1.17
C LYS A 31 15.73 -30.44 -1.44
N GLN A 32 16.49 -29.38 -1.65
CA GLN A 32 17.93 -29.44 -1.95
C GLN A 32 18.80 -29.65 -0.70
N GLU A 33 18.57 -28.85 0.35
CA GLU A 33 19.40 -28.85 1.56
C GLU A 33 18.79 -29.73 2.68
N GLY A 34 17.55 -30.18 2.52
CA GLY A 34 16.78 -30.89 3.55
C GLY A 34 16.13 -29.91 4.54
N ILE A 35 14.91 -30.23 4.98
CA ILE A 35 14.11 -29.38 5.89
C ILE A 35 14.87 -29.02 7.19
N ARG A 36 15.82 -29.87 7.60
CA ARG A 36 16.60 -29.71 8.83
C ARG A 36 17.77 -28.70 8.71
N ASN A 37 18.11 -28.26 7.50
CA ASN A 37 19.19 -27.29 7.24
C ASN A 37 18.68 -25.93 6.73
N LEU A 38 17.39 -25.61 6.92
CA LEU A 38 16.85 -24.31 6.54
C LEU A 38 17.61 -23.20 7.29
N LYS A 39 18.13 -22.24 6.52
CA LYS A 39 19.00 -21.18 7.04
C LYS A 39 18.16 -20.05 7.59
N MET A 40 18.77 -19.19 8.40
CA MET A 40 18.12 -17.97 8.90
C MET A 40 17.55 -17.11 7.76
N ASP A 41 18.21 -17.08 6.60
CA ASP A 41 17.73 -16.40 5.38
C ASP A 41 16.34 -16.87 4.93
N ASP A 42 16.04 -18.17 5.04
CA ASP A 42 14.74 -18.72 4.64
C ASP A 42 13.62 -18.30 5.59
N TYR A 43 13.92 -18.21 6.89
CA TYR A 43 12.99 -17.72 7.90
C TYR A 43 12.75 -16.21 7.75
N LEU A 44 13.80 -15.43 7.46
CA LEU A 44 13.67 -14.00 7.17
C LEU A 44 12.79 -13.76 5.95
N MET A 45 12.90 -14.59 4.90
CA MET A 45 12.06 -14.49 3.70
C MET A 45 10.58 -14.73 4.02
N LEU A 46 10.26 -15.71 4.86
CA LEU A 46 8.87 -15.94 5.30
C LEU A 46 8.37 -14.80 6.18
N LEU A 47 9.23 -14.23 7.02
CA LEU A 47 8.89 -13.09 7.87
C LEU A 47 8.53 -11.85 7.05
N VAL A 48 9.15 -11.64 5.88
CA VAL A 48 8.85 -10.52 4.97
C VAL A 48 7.39 -10.53 4.48
N ILE A 49 6.71 -11.68 4.46
CA ILE A 49 5.29 -11.76 4.07
C ILE A 49 4.41 -10.90 4.98
N VAL A 50 4.75 -10.79 6.27
CA VAL A 50 3.96 -10.07 7.28
C VAL A 50 3.91 -8.56 7.01
N PRO A 51 5.04 -7.83 6.94
CA PRO A 51 5.01 -6.40 6.65
C PRO A 51 4.43 -6.11 5.26
N TYR A 52 4.70 -6.94 4.25
CA TYR A 52 4.14 -6.76 2.91
C TYR A 52 2.61 -6.84 2.90
N THR A 53 2.05 -7.86 3.56
CA THR A 53 0.59 -8.00 3.69
C THR A 53 0.01 -6.82 4.47
N THR A 54 0.70 -6.38 5.54
CA THR A 54 0.28 -5.24 6.36
C THR A 54 0.24 -3.95 5.55
N GLU A 55 1.25 -3.68 4.71
CA GLU A 55 1.31 -2.51 3.84
C GLU A 55 0.16 -2.49 2.84
N ILE A 56 -0.12 -3.62 2.18
CA ILE A 56 -1.22 -3.76 1.22
C ILE A 56 -2.58 -3.50 1.89
N VAL A 57 -2.81 -4.06 3.10
CA VAL A 57 -4.04 -3.84 3.86
C VAL A 57 -4.17 -2.39 4.31
N LEU A 58 -3.08 -1.76 4.76
CA LEU A 58 -3.09 -0.35 5.14
C LEU A 58 -3.39 0.54 3.93
N ALA A 59 -2.74 0.31 2.80
CA ALA A 59 -2.99 1.05 1.57
C ALA A 59 -4.45 0.92 1.11
N TYR A 60 -5.02 -0.29 1.18
CA TYR A 60 -6.42 -0.54 0.84
C TYR A 60 -7.39 0.18 1.80
N THR A 61 -7.16 0.09 3.11
CA THR A 61 -8.03 0.72 4.11
C THR A 61 -7.97 2.25 4.05
N VAL A 62 -6.79 2.83 3.82
CA VAL A 62 -6.63 4.27 3.58
C VAL A 62 -7.33 4.68 2.30
N GLY A 63 -7.13 3.96 1.19
CA GLY A 63 -7.82 4.22 -0.07
C GLY A 63 -9.35 4.18 0.05
N ALA A 64 -9.87 3.21 0.82
CA ALA A 64 -11.29 3.10 1.14
C ALA A 64 -11.77 4.25 2.03
N ARG A 65 -11.00 4.62 3.06
CA ARG A 65 -11.38 5.65 4.04
C ARG A 65 -11.45 7.04 3.44
N PHE A 66 -10.56 7.35 2.51
CA PHE A 66 -10.54 8.65 1.84
C PHE A 66 -11.34 8.64 0.53
N TYR A 67 -12.11 7.59 0.21
CA TYR A 67 -12.86 7.45 -1.04
C TYR A 67 -11.99 7.66 -2.31
N GLY A 68 -10.68 7.43 -2.23
CA GLY A 68 -9.73 7.77 -3.30
C GLY A 68 -9.47 9.27 -3.49
N LEU A 69 -9.98 10.14 -2.62
CA LEU A 69 -9.76 11.60 -2.62
C LEU A 69 -8.43 12.00 -1.97
N ALA A 70 -7.42 11.13 -2.01
CA ALA A 70 -6.09 11.52 -1.56
C ALA A 70 -5.56 12.68 -2.44
N ASN A 71 -4.80 13.59 -1.82
CA ASN A 71 -4.35 14.85 -2.45
C ASN A 71 -3.26 14.68 -3.51
N ASN A 72 -2.77 13.46 -3.68
CA ASN A 72 -1.69 13.06 -4.58
C ASN A 72 -2.07 13.11 -6.07
N ALA A 73 -3.35 13.10 -6.42
CA ALA A 73 -3.83 13.21 -7.80
C ALA A 73 -4.32 14.63 -8.19
N MET A 74 -4.10 15.64 -7.34
CA MET A 74 -4.63 16.99 -7.54
C MET A 74 -3.50 18.02 -7.63
N THR A 75 -3.52 18.86 -8.67
CA THR A 75 -2.55 19.96 -8.79
C THR A 75 -2.85 21.05 -7.76
N ASP A 76 -1.86 21.90 -7.46
CA ASP A 76 -2.03 22.95 -6.45
C ASP A 76 -3.10 23.98 -6.88
N GLU A 77 -3.27 24.22 -8.18
CA GLU A 77 -4.29 25.12 -8.73
C GLU A 77 -5.69 24.53 -8.58
N GLN A 78 -5.84 23.22 -8.86
CA GLN A 78 -7.10 22.50 -8.64
C GLN A 78 -7.45 22.49 -7.14
N ARG A 79 -6.46 22.32 -6.26
CA ARG A 79 -6.64 22.37 -4.80
C ARG A 79 -7.09 23.74 -4.31
N ALA A 80 -6.57 24.82 -4.89
CA ALA A 80 -6.96 26.19 -4.55
C ALA A 80 -8.36 26.56 -5.08
N ALA A 81 -8.81 25.93 -6.15
CA ALA A 81 -10.14 26.15 -6.73
C ALA A 81 -11.27 25.40 -6.00
N LEU A 82 -10.95 24.50 -5.06
CA LEU A 82 -11.93 23.79 -4.24
C LEU A 82 -12.66 24.75 -3.30
N SER A 83 -13.99 24.73 -3.35
CA SER A 83 -14.81 25.49 -2.40
C SER A 83 -14.59 24.99 -0.97
N PRO A 84 -14.25 25.87 0.00
CA PRO A 84 -14.09 25.51 1.40
C PRO A 84 -15.35 24.92 2.06
N SER A 85 -16.52 25.15 1.47
CA SER A 85 -17.80 24.62 1.95
C SER A 85 -18.14 23.23 1.39
N SER A 86 -17.39 22.73 0.40
CA SER A 86 -17.67 21.44 -0.24
C SER A 86 -17.27 20.27 0.66
N GLU A 87 -18.01 19.16 0.54
CA GLU A 87 -17.68 17.92 1.25
C GLU A 87 -16.33 17.35 0.80
N GLU A 88 -15.98 17.55 -0.48
CA GLU A 88 -14.68 17.17 -1.04
C GLU A 88 -13.51 17.92 -0.37
N TYR A 89 -13.67 19.21 -0.05
CA TYR A 89 -12.67 19.97 0.71
C TYR A 89 -12.43 19.36 2.10
N LYS A 90 -13.50 18.90 2.78
CA LYS A 90 -13.39 18.28 4.12
C LYS A 90 -12.63 16.97 4.10
N TRP A 91 -12.84 16.12 3.09
CA TRP A 91 -12.14 14.84 2.97
C TRP A 91 -10.69 14.98 2.46
N ARG A 92 -10.39 16.06 1.72
CA ARG A 92 -9.05 16.40 1.21
C ARG A 92 -8.18 17.20 2.18
N HIS A 93 -8.71 17.69 3.30
CA HIS A 93 -7.94 18.51 4.24
C HIS A 93 -7.04 17.67 5.16
N VAL A 94 -6.04 16.99 4.60
CA VAL A 94 -4.85 16.58 5.34
C VAL A 94 -3.87 17.74 5.24
N PRO A 95 -3.46 18.40 6.35
CA PRO A 95 -2.54 19.52 6.28
C PRO A 95 -1.25 19.09 5.61
N SER A 96 -0.99 19.62 4.41
CA SER A 96 0.27 19.36 3.72
C SER A 96 1.34 20.30 4.28
N ARG A 97 2.61 19.86 4.31
CA ARG A 97 3.74 20.70 4.75
C ARG A 97 3.81 22.04 3.98
N ARG A 98 3.26 22.08 2.75
CA ARG A 98 3.24 23.27 1.88
C ARG A 98 2.22 24.33 2.34
N ASP A 99 1.12 23.91 2.96
CA ASP A 99 0.10 24.82 3.50
C ASP A 99 0.55 25.46 4.82
N GLN A 100 1.40 24.76 5.57
CA GLN A 100 1.97 25.25 6.83
C GLN A 100 2.99 26.39 6.62
N ILE A 101 3.72 26.39 5.50
CA ILE A 101 4.69 27.44 5.14
C ILE A 101 3.99 28.73 4.67
N ARG A 102 2.77 28.63 4.13
CA ARG A 102 2.02 29.80 3.63
C ARG A 102 1.32 30.60 4.74
N CYS A 103 1.29 30.08 5.96
CA CYS A 103 0.68 30.71 7.13
C CYS A 103 1.69 31.28 8.14
N SER A 104 3.00 31.25 7.84
CA SER A 104 4.07 31.89 8.63
C SER A 104 4.62 33.11 7.92
#